data_AF-A0A9E3S4Y6-F1
#
_entry.id   AF-A0A9E3S4Y6-F1
#
_cell.length_a   1.000
_cell.length_b   1.000
_cell.length_c   1.000
_cell.angle_alpha   90.00
_cell.angle_beta   90.00
_cell.angle_gamma   90.00
#
_symmetry.space_group_name_H-M   'P 1'
#
loop_
_entity.id
_entity.type
_entity.pdbx_description
1 polymer ?
#
loop_
_entity_poly.entity_id
_entity_poly.type
_entity_poly.pdbx_seq_one_letter_code
_entity_poly.pdbx_strand_id
1 'polypeptide(L)'
;MKPRTVFLALAVFASSVVQAAPDDTSCTPEAVAALDARASQGDFRAQFWRGTQLKMGECGAKDIERANSLFRQSAAQAFPPAVHVLGVILRRDGKDGEAIKYFEQSAQLGYQAGFADLGFTYGL
;
A
#
# COMPACT_ATOMS: atom_id res chain seq x y z
N MET A 1 2.61 49.18 -21.09
CA MET A 1 2.88 47.93 -21.87
C MET A 1 4.25 47.39 -21.50
N LYS A 2 4.32 46.23 -20.86
CA LYS A 2 5.54 45.42 -20.62
C LYS A 2 5.12 43.95 -20.83
N PRO A 3 5.62 43.25 -21.85
CA PRO A 3 5.41 41.81 -21.97
C PRO A 3 6.50 41.11 -21.18
N ARG A 4 6.21 40.02 -20.47
CA ARG A 4 7.21 39.00 -20.14
C ARG A 4 6.62 37.74 -19.50
N THR A 5 6.73 36.67 -20.28
CA THR A 5 7.05 35.29 -19.88
C THR A 5 5.96 34.47 -19.17
N VAL A 6 5.19 33.74 -20.00
CA VAL A 6 4.48 32.52 -19.64
C VAL A 6 5.52 31.45 -19.29
N PHE A 7 5.55 30.98 -18.04
CA PHE A 7 6.30 29.80 -17.65
C PHE A 7 5.53 28.57 -18.15
N LEU A 8 5.99 28.00 -19.27
CA LEU A 8 5.56 26.71 -19.75
C LEU A 8 6.26 25.63 -18.88
N ALA A 9 5.62 25.23 -17.78
CA ALA A 9 6.08 24.10 -17.00
C ALA A 9 5.77 22.81 -17.77
N LEU A 10 6.78 22.29 -18.48
CA LEU A 10 6.81 20.91 -18.98
C LEU A 10 6.74 19.96 -17.78
N ALA A 11 5.53 19.51 -17.44
CA ALA A 11 5.36 18.33 -16.60
C ALA A 11 5.79 17.12 -17.43
N VAL A 12 7.04 16.70 -17.23
CA VAL A 12 7.57 15.45 -17.78
C VAL A 12 6.71 14.32 -17.23
N PHE A 13 6.04 13.61 -18.14
CA PHE A 13 5.35 12.35 -17.86
C PHE A 13 6.35 11.36 -17.25
N ALA A 14 6.33 11.19 -15.93
CA ALA A 14 7.04 10.10 -15.29
C ALA A 14 6.36 8.80 -15.73
N SER A 15 7.14 8.02 -16.48
CA SER A 15 6.79 6.78 -17.15
C SER A 15 5.81 5.93 -16.35
N SER A 16 4.65 5.65 -16.94
CA SER A 16 3.76 4.57 -16.52
C SER A 16 4.43 3.24 -16.85
N VAL A 17 5.48 2.88 -16.14
CA VAL A 17 5.81 1.47 -16.00
C VAL A 17 4.67 0.92 -15.18
N VAL A 18 3.76 0.19 -15.81
CA VAL A 18 2.84 -0.68 -15.08
C VAL A 18 3.76 -1.63 -14.29
N GLN A 19 4.07 -1.30 -13.03
CA GLN A 19 4.85 -2.22 -12.21
C GLN A 19 4.06 -3.52 -12.12
N ALA A 20 4.65 -4.66 -12.46
CA ALA A 20 4.08 -5.97 -12.17
C ALA A 20 4.19 -6.25 -10.65
N ALA A 21 3.51 -7.28 -10.15
CA ALA A 21 3.82 -7.80 -8.81
C ALA A 21 5.33 -8.09 -8.68
N PRO A 22 5.94 -7.97 -7.48
CA PRO A 22 7.31 -8.41 -7.33
C PRO A 22 7.43 -9.88 -7.77
N ASP A 23 8.31 -10.11 -8.75
CA ASP A 23 8.51 -11.43 -9.37
C ASP A 23 9.10 -12.44 -8.39
N ASP A 24 9.77 -11.95 -7.34
CA ASP A 24 10.33 -12.75 -6.26
C ASP A 24 10.03 -12.11 -4.90
N THR A 25 9.37 -12.87 -4.02
CA THR A 25 9.09 -12.50 -2.62
C THR A 25 9.80 -13.43 -1.64
N SER A 26 10.76 -14.23 -2.12
CA SER A 26 11.61 -15.09 -1.31
C SER A 26 12.47 -14.28 -0.33
N CYS A 27 13.06 -14.99 0.62
CA CYS A 27 13.93 -14.40 1.63
C CYS A 27 15.41 -14.41 1.25
N THR A 28 15.73 -14.54 -0.04
CA THR A 28 17.11 -14.37 -0.50
C THR A 28 17.53 -12.91 -0.27
N PRO A 29 18.80 -12.65 0.09
CA PRO A 29 19.29 -11.28 0.27
C PRO A 29 19.02 -10.39 -0.95
N GLU A 30 19.14 -10.95 -2.15
CA GLU A 30 18.89 -10.28 -3.43
C GLU A 30 17.41 -9.88 -3.59
N ALA A 31 16.48 -10.79 -3.30
CA ALA A 31 15.05 -10.53 -3.39
C ALA A 31 14.60 -9.47 -2.37
N VAL A 32 15.09 -9.55 -1.14
CA VAL A 32 14.80 -8.56 -0.09
C VAL A 32 15.34 -7.19 -0.49
N ALA A 33 16.57 -7.12 -0.99
CA ALA A 33 17.17 -5.88 -1.45
C ALA A 33 16.40 -5.27 -2.64
N ALA A 34 15.97 -6.09 -3.60
CA ALA A 34 15.16 -5.65 -4.73
C ALA A 34 13.78 -5.10 -4.28
N LEU A 35 13.12 -5.77 -3.34
CA LEU A 35 11.88 -5.31 -2.71
C LEU A 35 12.07 -3.98 -1.98
N ASP A 36 13.12 -3.86 -1.15
CA ASP A 36 13.44 -2.63 -0.42
C ASP A 36 13.73 -1.47 -1.40
N ALA A 37 14.49 -1.72 -2.48
CA ALA A 37 14.77 -0.73 -3.51
C ALA A 37 13.49 -0.25 -4.23
N ARG A 38 12.63 -1.17 -4.68
CA ARG A 38 11.36 -0.83 -5.32
C ARG A 38 10.42 -0.09 -4.37
N ALA A 39 10.33 -0.53 -3.11
CA ALA A 39 9.51 0.14 -2.11
C ALA A 39 9.95 1.59 -1.87
N SER A 40 11.27 1.84 -1.86
CA SER A 40 11.85 3.19 -1.74
C SER A 40 11.56 4.09 -2.96
N GLN A 41 11.34 3.50 -4.13
CA GLN A 41 10.96 4.20 -5.37
C GLN A 41 9.45 4.45 -5.48
N GLY A 42 8.66 4.06 -4.48
CA GLY A 42 7.22 4.29 -4.47
C GLY A 42 6.39 3.15 -5.07
N ASP A 43 6.97 2.00 -5.40
CA ASP A 43 6.20 0.87 -5.90
C ASP A 43 5.24 0.34 -4.82
N PHE A 44 3.93 0.59 -4.99
CA PHE A 44 2.91 0.21 -4.02
C PHE A 44 2.86 -1.30 -3.75
N ARG A 45 3.18 -2.15 -4.73
CA ARG A 45 3.20 -3.61 -4.53
C ARG A 45 4.40 -4.00 -3.69
N ALA A 46 5.57 -3.46 -4.02
CA ALA A 46 6.77 -3.71 -3.22
C ALA A 46 6.61 -3.22 -1.77
N GLN A 47 6.02 -2.04 -1.58
CA GLN A 47 5.66 -1.53 -0.25
C GLN A 47 4.75 -2.50 0.51
N PHE A 48 3.69 -3.00 -0.12
CA PHE A 48 2.78 -3.97 0.51
C PHE A 48 3.48 -5.28 0.87
N TRP A 49 4.24 -5.87 -0.05
CA TRP A 49 4.91 -7.15 0.18
C TRP A 49 6.01 -7.04 1.22
N ARG A 50 6.83 -5.98 1.15
CA ARG A 50 7.86 -5.74 2.16
C ARG A 50 7.26 -5.44 3.53
N GLY A 51 6.17 -4.69 3.58
CA GLY A 51 5.42 -4.46 4.82
C GLY A 51 4.88 -5.78 5.40
N THR A 52 4.40 -6.69 4.55
CA THR A 52 3.95 -8.02 4.97
C THR A 52 5.08 -8.83 5.57
N GLN A 53 6.24 -8.88 4.90
CA GLN A 53 7.41 -9.59 5.41
C GLN A 53 7.83 -9.06 6.79
N LEU A 54 7.93 -7.73 6.94
CA LEU A 54 8.29 -7.10 8.21
C LEU A 54 7.25 -7.30 9.32
N LYS A 55 5.95 -7.30 8.98
CA LYS A 55 4.87 -7.57 9.95
C LYS A 55 4.95 -9.01 10.48
N MET A 56 5.21 -9.96 9.58
CA MET A 56 5.24 -11.39 9.89
C MET A 56 6.58 -11.83 10.48
N GLY A 57 7.65 -11.06 10.29
CA GLY A 57 9.01 -11.50 10.58
C GLY A 57 9.50 -12.52 9.54
N GLU A 58 8.96 -12.43 8.32
CA GLU A 58 9.45 -13.20 7.19
C GLU A 58 10.70 -12.47 6.67
N CYS A 59 11.76 -13.24 6.39
CA CYS A 59 13.02 -12.72 5.88
C CYS A 59 13.78 -11.80 6.86
N GLY A 60 13.54 -11.92 8.16
CA GLY A 60 14.26 -11.17 9.20
C GLY A 60 13.46 -10.96 10.48
N ALA A 61 13.90 -10.01 11.30
CA ALA A 61 13.17 -9.63 12.50
C ALA A 61 11.87 -8.88 12.15
N LYS A 62 10.87 -8.99 13.03
CA LYS A 62 9.64 -8.20 12.94
C LYS A 62 9.94 -6.70 13.12
N ASP A 63 9.32 -5.89 12.27
CA ASP A 63 9.32 -4.42 12.39
C ASP A 63 7.93 -3.90 12.02
N ILE A 64 7.06 -3.82 13.04
CA ILE A 64 5.65 -3.44 12.86
C ILE A 64 5.51 -1.97 12.47
N GLU A 65 6.37 -1.09 12.98
CA GLU A 65 6.31 0.33 12.67
C GLU A 65 6.65 0.61 11.21
N ARG A 66 7.75 0.01 10.73
CA ARG A 66 8.13 0.09 9.32
C ARG A 66 7.09 -0.57 8.42
N ALA A 67 6.52 -1.71 8.82
CA ALA A 67 5.44 -2.36 8.09
C ALA A 67 4.22 -1.45 7.93
N ASN A 68 3.75 -0.84 9.03
CA ASN A 68 2.61 0.09 9.01
C ASN A 68 2.88 1.31 8.12
N SER A 69 4.11 1.84 8.14
CA SER A 69 4.50 2.94 7.24
C SER A 69 4.40 2.52 5.77
N LEU A 70 4.90 1.35 5.40
CA LEU A 70 4.84 0.84 4.03
C LEU A 70 3.40 0.55 3.59
N PHE A 71 2.54 0.01 4.47
CA PHE A 71 1.12 -0.17 4.16
C PHE A 71 0.41 1.16 3.90
N ARG A 72 0.71 2.20 4.69
CA ARG A 72 0.14 3.55 4.45
C ARG A 72 0.57 4.10 3.09
N GLN A 73 1.83 3.94 2.71
CA GLN A 73 2.33 4.39 1.41
C GLN A 73 1.68 3.64 0.24
N SER A 74 1.48 2.32 0.38
CA SER A 74 0.82 1.49 -0.62
C SER A 74 -0.68 1.83 -0.74
N ALA A 75 -1.36 2.02 0.39
CA ALA A 75 -2.77 2.39 0.44
C ALA A 75 -3.03 3.80 -0.11
N ALA A 76 -2.08 4.74 0.05
CA ALA A 76 -2.17 6.08 -0.54
C ALA A 76 -2.22 6.05 -2.09
N GLN A 77 -1.78 4.95 -2.71
CA GLN A 77 -1.88 4.68 -4.14
C GLN A 77 -3.10 3.81 -4.50
N ALA A 78 -4.07 3.70 -3.59
CA ALA A 78 -5.28 2.90 -3.71
C ALA A 78 -5.03 1.41 -3.98
N PHE A 79 -3.90 0.85 -3.52
CA PHE A 79 -3.68 -0.59 -3.64
C PHE A 79 -4.67 -1.36 -2.74
N PRO A 80 -5.61 -2.16 -3.29
CA PRO A 80 -6.77 -2.63 -2.54
C PRO A 80 -6.42 -3.50 -1.30
N PRO A 81 -5.42 -4.41 -1.38
CA PRO A 81 -4.95 -5.14 -0.20
C PRO A 81 -4.37 -4.24 0.90
N ALA A 82 -3.66 -3.16 0.54
CA ALA A 82 -3.10 -2.25 1.53
C ALA A 82 -4.17 -1.38 2.21
N VAL A 83 -5.16 -0.92 1.43
CA VAL A 83 -6.33 -0.20 1.96
C VAL A 83 -7.07 -1.07 2.98
N HIS A 84 -7.28 -2.35 2.67
CA HIS A 84 -7.86 -3.33 3.60
C HIS A 84 -7.03 -3.48 4.89
N VAL A 85 -5.71 -3.62 4.76
CA VAL A 85 -4.81 -3.75 5.91
C VAL A 85 -4.88 -2.53 6.83
N LEU A 86 -5.06 -1.31 6.31
CA LEU A 86 -5.28 -0.14 7.17
C LEU A 86 -6.58 -0.24 7.97
N GLY A 87 -7.66 -0.75 7.37
CA GLY A 87 -8.90 -1.05 8.09
C GLY A 87 -8.67 -2.07 9.22
N VAL A 88 -7.92 -3.14 8.96
CA VAL A 88 -7.55 -4.14 9.99
C VAL A 88 -6.75 -3.50 11.13
N ILE A 89 -5.77 -2.64 10.81
CA ILE A 89 -4.97 -1.93 11.82
C ILE A 89 -5.87 -1.04 12.69
N LEU A 90 -6.74 -0.24 12.08
CA LEU A 90 -7.66 0.65 12.80
C LEU A 90 -8.62 -0.13 13.72
N ARG A 91 -9.18 -1.23 13.23
CA ARG A 91 -10.06 -2.10 14.03
C ARG A 91 -9.33 -2.69 15.24
N ARG A 92 -8.09 -3.16 15.05
CA ARG A 92 -7.27 -3.66 16.16
C ARG A 92 -6.99 -2.56 17.20
N ASP A 93 -6.86 -1.32 16.75
CA ASP A 93 -6.63 -0.16 17.61
C ASP A 93 -7.95 0.40 18.21
N GLY A 94 -9.08 -0.32 18.07
CA GLY A 94 -10.39 0.02 18.64
C GLY A 94 -11.14 1.12 17.89
N LYS A 95 -10.75 1.42 16.65
CA LYS A 95 -11.31 2.49 15.82
C LYS A 95 -12.24 1.94 14.74
N ASP A 96 -13.22 1.13 15.15
CA ASP A 96 -14.08 0.38 14.24
C ASP A 96 -14.83 1.27 13.24
N GLY A 97 -15.33 2.44 13.69
CA GLY A 97 -16.01 3.39 12.83
C GLY A 97 -15.12 3.99 11.72
N GLU A 98 -13.81 4.10 11.96
CA GLU A 98 -12.85 4.47 10.92
C GLU A 98 -12.51 3.27 10.03
N ALA A 99 -12.35 2.09 10.62
CA ALA A 99 -12.02 0.85 9.90
C ALA A 99 -13.04 0.49 8.82
N ILE A 100 -14.34 0.67 9.10
CA ILE A 100 -15.43 0.41 8.15
C ILE A 100 -15.22 1.18 6.84
N LYS A 101 -14.80 2.46 6.91
CA LYS A 101 -14.56 3.28 5.71
C LYS A 101 -13.47 2.69 4.82
N TYR A 102 -12.43 2.12 5.42
CA TYR A 102 -11.35 1.45 4.70
C TYR A 102 -11.80 0.10 4.11
N PHE A 103 -12.66 -0.65 4.79
CA PHE A 103 -13.25 -1.86 4.24
C PHE A 103 -14.20 -1.57 3.06
N GLU A 104 -15.04 -0.53 3.17
CA GLU A 104 -15.87 -0.01 2.08
C GLU A 104 -15.04 0.40 0.88
N GLN A 105 -13.97 1.18 1.09
CA GLN A 105 -13.08 1.57 0.01
C GLN A 105 -12.40 0.36 -0.64
N SER A 106 -11.90 -0.59 0.15
CA SER A 106 -11.26 -1.80 -0.39
C SER A 106 -12.24 -2.67 -1.20
N ALA A 107 -13.48 -2.79 -0.74
CA ALA A 107 -14.56 -3.48 -1.44
C ALA A 107 -14.92 -2.77 -2.76
N GLN A 108 -15.04 -1.44 -2.76
CA GLN A 108 -15.27 -0.63 -3.98
C GLN A 108 -14.14 -0.80 -5.01
N LEU A 109 -12.92 -1.03 -4.54
CA LEU A 109 -11.77 -1.34 -5.38
C LEU A 109 -11.72 -2.82 -5.84
N GLY A 110 -12.75 -3.63 -5.52
CA GLY A 110 -12.88 -5.02 -5.94
C GLY A 110 -12.13 -6.04 -5.09
N TYR A 111 -11.64 -5.66 -3.90
CA TYR A 111 -10.96 -6.61 -3.01
C TYR A 111 -11.96 -7.39 -2.18
N GLN A 112 -12.02 -8.71 -2.40
CA GLN A 112 -13.00 -9.60 -1.77
C GLN A 112 -12.94 -9.58 -0.23
N ALA A 113 -11.75 -9.41 0.36
CA ALA A 113 -11.62 -9.36 1.81
C ALA A 113 -12.32 -8.13 2.42
N GLY A 114 -12.38 -7.02 1.67
CA GLY A 114 -13.16 -5.84 2.08
C GLY A 114 -14.64 -6.18 2.24
N PHE A 115 -15.24 -6.87 1.26
CA PHE A 115 -16.63 -7.33 1.35
C PHE A 115 -16.86 -8.29 2.52
N ALA A 116 -15.96 -9.24 2.74
CA ALA A 116 -16.07 -10.19 3.84
C ALA A 116 -16.06 -9.51 5.21
N ASP A 117 -15.17 -8.53 5.42
CA ASP A 117 -15.10 -7.76 6.66
C ASP A 117 -16.34 -6.87 6.87
N LEU A 118 -16.93 -6.33 5.80
CA LEU A 118 -18.20 -5.60 5.90
C LEU A 118 -19.36 -6.53 6.26
N GLY A 119 -19.40 -7.74 5.69
CA GLY A 119 -20.41 -8.74 6.06
C GLY A 119 -20.34 -9.08 7.55
N PHE A 120 -19.15 -9.34 8.07
CA PHE A 120 -18.95 -9.55 9.51
C PHE A 120 -19.36 -8.32 10.35
N THR A 121 -19.04 -7.12 9.89
CA THR A 121 -19.33 -5.88 10.63
C THR A 121 -20.82 -5.54 10.66
N TYR A 122 -21.54 -5.77 9.55
CA TYR A 122 -22.97 -5.47 9.44
C TYR A 122 -23.89 -6.67 9.75
N GLY A 123 -23.32 -7.85 9.99
CA GLY A 123 -24.07 -9.08 10.27
C GLY A 123 -24.80 -9.66 9.06
N LEU A 124 -24.22 -9.51 7.86
CA LEU A 124 -24.74 -10.01 6.58
C LEU A 124 -24.19 -11.39 6.22
#